data_AF-A0A820XF32-F1
#
_entry.id   AF-A0A820XF32-F1
#
_cell.length_a   1.000
_cell.length_b   1.000
_cell.length_c   1.000
_cell.angle_alpha   90.00
_cell.angle_beta   90.00
_cell.angle_gamma   90.00
#
_symmetry.space_group_name_H-M   'P 1'
#
loop_
_entity.id
_entity.type
_entity.pdbx_description
1 polymer ?
#
loop_
_entity_poly.entity_id
_entity_poly.type
_entity_poly.pdbx_seq_one_letter_code
_entity_poly.pdbx_strand_id
1 'polypeptide(L)'
;LILAKTYHEQIQIKDGSLGNSYEKIFNPFLDETVTQITIQDPYIRAFHQISNFLRFCEVIIKSPANIKRIDLITSFETNEPAKQAQIEQLNQFKEHLEKKYSIELTIQYLSGLHDREINNGWIIKIGRGLDFYKPPESKLSIGYYDLDLRPCHQTTIDIFHAGRVQPSS
;
A
#
# COMPACT_ATOMS: atom_id res chain seq x y z
N LEU A 1 -20.37 1.49 -31.20
CA LEU A 1 -19.64 0.56 -30.31
C LEU A 1 -18.42 1.29 -29.78
N ILE A 2 -18.51 1.85 -28.57
CA ILE A 2 -17.36 2.45 -27.90
C ILE A 2 -16.69 1.32 -27.14
N LEU A 3 -15.53 0.86 -27.62
CA LEU A 3 -14.69 -0.09 -26.90
C LEU A 3 -14.20 0.60 -25.63
N ALA A 4 -14.68 0.16 -24.47
CA ALA A 4 -14.07 0.51 -23.20
C ALA A 4 -12.61 0.02 -23.23
N LYS A 5 -11.65 0.94 -23.40
CA LYS A 5 -10.23 0.60 -23.24
C LYS A 5 -9.98 0.41 -21.76
N THR A 6 -9.93 -0.83 -21.31
CA THR A 6 -9.37 -1.19 -20.01
C THR A 6 -7.86 -0.95 -20.08
N TYR A 7 -7.36 0.01 -19.30
CA TYR A 7 -5.93 0.19 -19.14
C TYR A 7 -5.37 -1.00 -18.36
N HIS A 8 -4.25 -1.55 -18.83
CA HIS A 8 -3.46 -2.55 -18.11
C HIS A 8 -1.97 -2.23 -18.29
N GLU A 9 -1.26 -2.09 -17.18
CA GLU A 9 0.20 -2.03 -17.12
C GLU A 9 0.70 -3.11 -16.16
N GLN A 10 1.86 -3.67 -16.46
CA GLN A 10 2.54 -4.61 -15.57
C GLN A 10 3.98 -4.16 -15.35
N ILE A 11 4.37 -4.06 -14.08
CA ILE A 11 5.74 -3.77 -13.65
C ILE A 11 6.34 -5.05 -13.06
N GLN A 12 7.52 -5.43 -13.55
CA GLN A 12 8.27 -6.56 -13.02
C GLN A 12 9.44 -6.08 -12.16
N ILE A 13 9.36 -6.35 -10.86
CA ILE A 13 10.46 -6.13 -9.92
C ILE A 13 11.34 -7.38 -9.95
N LYS A 14 12.58 -7.22 -10.41
CA LYS A 14 13.57 -8.30 -10.44
C LYS A 14 14.17 -8.50 -9.06
N ASP A 15 14.57 -9.74 -8.75
CA ASP A 15 15.26 -10.02 -7.49
C ASP A 15 16.53 -9.16 -7.34
N GLY A 16 16.68 -8.52 -6.19
CA GLY A 16 17.80 -7.63 -5.89
C GLY A 16 17.76 -6.26 -6.57
N SER A 17 16.74 -5.96 -7.39
CA SER A 17 16.67 -4.67 -8.07
C SER A 17 16.41 -3.50 -7.09
N LEU A 18 16.96 -2.34 -7.46
CA LEU A 18 16.83 -1.06 -6.75
C LEU A 18 15.90 -0.11 -7.52
N GLY A 19 15.59 1.03 -6.92
CA GLY A 19 14.82 2.11 -7.54
C GLY A 19 13.34 1.76 -7.69
N ASN A 20 12.79 1.01 -6.73
CA ASN A 20 11.41 0.56 -6.69
C ASN A 20 10.68 1.13 -5.46
N SER A 21 10.97 2.38 -5.08
CA SER A 21 10.26 2.99 -3.95
C SER A 21 8.75 3.08 -4.23
N TYR A 22 7.98 3.10 -3.16
CA TYR A 22 6.54 3.36 -3.26
C TYR A 22 6.24 4.67 -3.98
N GLU A 23 7.03 5.70 -3.75
CA GLU A 23 6.83 7.00 -4.38
C GLU A 23 6.87 6.88 -5.91
N LYS A 24 7.89 6.18 -6.43
CA LYS A 24 8.04 5.96 -7.87
C LYS A 24 6.91 5.10 -8.46
N ILE A 25 6.46 4.08 -7.72
CA ILE A 25 5.45 3.13 -8.19
C ILE A 25 4.05 3.74 -8.15
N PHE A 26 3.70 4.47 -7.08
CA PHE A 26 2.31 4.84 -6.79
C PHE A 26 1.96 6.29 -7.10
N ASN A 27 2.92 7.23 -7.10
CA ASN A 27 2.61 8.64 -7.40
C ASN A 27 1.84 8.85 -8.71
N PRO A 28 2.11 8.11 -9.81
CA PRO A 28 1.34 8.26 -11.04
C PRO A 28 -0.17 7.99 -10.90
N PHE A 29 -0.58 7.32 -9.82
CA PHE A 29 -1.97 6.91 -9.56
C PHE A 29 -2.61 7.64 -8.37
N LEU A 30 -1.97 8.71 -7.88
CA LEU A 30 -2.38 9.48 -6.70
C LEU A 30 -2.61 10.96 -7.07
N ASP A 31 -3.52 11.21 -8.00
CA ASP A 31 -3.90 12.57 -8.41
C ASP A 31 -4.89 13.24 -7.45
N GLU A 32 -5.13 14.54 -7.64
CA GLU A 32 -6.00 15.38 -6.80
C GLU A 32 -7.45 14.86 -6.68
N THR A 33 -7.90 14.00 -7.60
CA THR A 33 -9.26 13.42 -7.58
C THR A 33 -9.39 12.28 -6.57
N VAL A 34 -8.27 11.71 -6.13
CA VAL A 34 -8.24 10.63 -5.14
C VAL A 34 -8.51 11.19 -3.75
N THR A 35 -9.63 10.80 -3.16
CA THR A 35 -10.04 11.18 -1.80
C THR A 35 -10.12 10.01 -0.83
N GLN A 36 -10.14 8.78 -1.35
CA GLN A 36 -10.21 7.55 -0.58
C GLN A 36 -9.35 6.46 -1.22
N ILE A 37 -8.70 5.64 -0.39
CA ILE A 37 -7.92 4.49 -0.83
C ILE A 37 -8.26 3.28 0.06
N THR A 38 -8.53 2.14 -0.56
CA THR A 38 -8.64 0.85 0.12
C THR A 38 -7.39 0.02 -0.14
N ILE A 39 -6.83 -0.56 0.93
CA ILE A 39 -5.62 -1.36 0.91
C ILE A 39 -5.96 -2.70 1.53
N GLN A 40 -6.03 -3.74 0.71
CA GLN A 40 -6.18 -5.10 1.15
C GLN A 40 -4.81 -5.80 1.09
N ASP A 41 -4.25 -6.12 2.25
CA ASP A 41 -3.00 -6.84 2.36
C ASP A 41 -3.01 -7.72 3.63
N PRO A 42 -3.01 -9.06 3.49
CA PRO A 42 -3.11 -9.97 4.63
C PRO A 42 -1.88 -9.95 5.55
N TYR A 43 -0.78 -9.30 5.14
CA TYR A 43 0.51 -9.35 5.81
C TYR A 43 0.88 -8.05 6.51
N ILE A 44 -0.05 -7.15 6.84
CA ILE A 44 0.27 -5.97 7.68
C ILE A 44 0.23 -6.39 9.16
N ARG A 45 1.25 -7.14 9.61
CA ARG A 45 1.30 -7.78 10.94
C ARG A 45 2.50 -7.37 11.77
N ALA A 46 3.70 -7.70 11.30
CA ALA A 46 4.94 -7.44 12.01
C ALA A 46 5.36 -5.97 11.92
N PHE A 47 6.25 -5.54 12.82
CA PHE A 47 6.72 -4.14 12.88
C PHE A 47 7.23 -3.61 11.52
N HIS A 48 8.00 -4.40 10.77
CA HIS A 48 8.51 -3.96 9.46
C HIS A 48 7.40 -3.84 8.41
N GLN A 49 6.36 -4.68 8.48
CA GLN A 49 5.20 -4.62 7.58
C GLN A 49 4.32 -3.41 7.90
N ILE A 50 4.10 -3.12 9.19
CA ILE A 50 3.42 -1.89 9.63
C ILE A 50 4.24 -0.66 9.26
N SER A 51 5.57 -0.71 9.39
CA SER A 51 6.47 0.37 8.92
C SER A 51 6.39 0.57 7.41
N ASN A 52 6.21 -0.51 6.65
CA ASN A 52 6.02 -0.46 5.21
C ASN A 52 4.66 0.16 4.85
N PHE A 53 3.59 -0.18 5.57
CA PHE A 53 2.30 0.50 5.46
C PHE A 53 2.40 1.99 5.79
N LEU A 54 3.07 2.36 6.88
CA LEU A 54 3.32 3.76 7.25
C LEU A 54 4.05 4.52 6.14
N ARG A 55 5.15 3.97 5.61
CA ARG A 55 5.89 4.59 4.49
C ARG A 55 5.03 4.75 3.24
N PHE A 56 4.11 3.83 2.99
CA PHE A 56 3.14 3.97 1.90
C PHE A 56 2.15 5.12 2.17
N CYS A 57 1.63 5.25 3.39
CA CYS A 57 0.81 6.39 3.79
C CYS A 57 1.57 7.73 3.69
N GLU A 58 2.87 7.78 4.02
CA GLU A 58 3.69 8.98 3.81
C GLU A 58 3.73 9.39 2.32
N VAL A 59 3.82 8.42 1.40
CA VAL A 59 3.72 8.69 -0.04
C VAL A 59 2.35 9.26 -0.41
N ILE A 60 1.27 8.65 0.09
CA ILE A 60 -0.10 9.15 -0.14
C ILE A 60 -0.23 10.60 0.34
N ILE A 61 0.24 10.91 1.56
CA ILE A 61 0.13 12.25 2.16
C ILE A 61 0.95 13.29 1.40
N LYS A 62 2.13 12.91 0.86
CA LYS A 62 2.97 13.80 0.07
C LYS A 62 2.48 14.00 -1.37
N SER A 63 1.64 13.09 -1.86
CA SER A 63 1.15 13.12 -3.23
C SER A 63 0.15 14.28 -3.46
N PRO A 64 -0.19 14.58 -4.73
CA PRO A 64 -1.28 15.52 -5.04
C PRO A 64 -2.67 15.09 -4.53
N ALA A 65 -2.86 13.84 -4.12
CA ALA A 65 -4.15 13.33 -3.68
C ALA A 65 -4.72 14.09 -2.47
N ASN A 66 -5.99 14.47 -2.56
CA ASN A 66 -6.73 15.10 -1.47
C ASN A 66 -7.34 14.05 -0.53
N ILE A 67 -6.50 13.14 -0.03
CA ILE A 67 -6.93 11.99 0.77
C ILE A 67 -7.70 12.44 2.02
N LYS A 68 -8.81 11.77 2.31
CA LYS A 68 -9.64 11.94 3.51
C LYS A 68 -9.81 10.66 4.30
N ARG A 69 -9.74 9.52 3.62
CA ARG A 69 -9.97 8.21 4.22
C ARG A 69 -9.05 7.14 3.63
N ILE A 70 -8.49 6.32 4.50
CA ILE A 70 -7.75 5.11 4.16
C ILE A 70 -8.47 3.94 4.83
N ASP A 71 -8.78 2.90 4.05
CA ASP A 71 -9.34 1.65 4.57
C ASP A 71 -8.28 0.55 4.48
N LEU A 72 -7.81 0.06 5.62
CA LEU A 72 -6.91 -1.08 5.69
C LEU A 72 -7.71 -2.36 5.98
N ILE A 73 -7.62 -3.33 5.09
CA ILE A 73 -8.16 -4.67 5.25
C ILE A 73 -6.97 -5.64 5.37
N THR A 74 -6.77 -6.21 6.56
CA THR A 74 -5.62 -7.09 6.87
C THR A 74 -6.07 -8.33 7.63
N SER A 75 -5.14 -9.23 7.95
CA SER A 75 -5.39 -10.37 8.82
C SER A 75 -4.66 -10.22 10.15
N PHE A 76 -5.20 -10.84 11.20
CA PHE A 76 -4.51 -10.92 12.47
C PHE A 76 -3.23 -11.74 12.38
N GLU A 77 -2.26 -11.37 13.20
CA GLU A 77 -1.21 -12.28 13.59
C GLU A 77 -1.79 -13.50 14.34
N THR A 78 -1.13 -14.64 14.17
CA THR A 78 -1.55 -15.95 14.71
C THR A 78 -1.16 -16.13 16.17
N ASN A 79 -0.05 -15.52 16.60
CA ASN A 79 0.41 -15.53 17.97
C ASN A 79 -0.24 -14.39 18.76
N GLU A 80 -0.88 -14.69 19.90
CA GLU A 80 -1.65 -13.69 20.68
C GLU A 80 -0.81 -12.48 21.14
N PRO A 81 0.39 -12.63 21.73
CA PRO A 81 1.26 -11.48 22.01
C PRO A 81 1.55 -10.60 20.79
N ALA A 82 1.89 -11.21 19.66
CA ALA A 82 2.20 -10.48 18.44
C ALA A 82 0.97 -9.81 17.80
N LYS A 83 -0.20 -10.45 17.91
CA LYS A 83 -1.50 -9.89 17.52
C LYS A 83 -1.86 -8.66 18.36
N GLN A 84 -1.65 -8.72 19.67
CA GLN A 84 -1.86 -7.57 20.53
C GLN A 84 -0.94 -6.40 20.15
N ALA A 85 0.33 -6.69 19.86
CA ALA A 85 1.30 -5.69 19.41
C ALA A 85 0.94 -5.09 18.04
N GLN A 86 0.43 -5.90 17.10
CA GLN A 86 -0.08 -5.45 15.81
C GLN A 86 -1.23 -4.45 16.00
N ILE A 87 -2.24 -4.81 16.81
CA ILE A 87 -3.41 -3.97 17.08
C ILE A 87 -2.99 -2.64 17.72
N GLU A 88 -2.11 -2.68 18.72
CA GLU A 88 -1.64 -1.48 19.41
C GLU A 88 -0.90 -0.52 18.47
N GLN A 89 0.04 -1.03 17.67
CA GLN A 89 0.81 -0.23 16.71
C GLN A 89 -0.08 0.38 15.63
N LEU A 90 -1.02 -0.39 15.09
CA LEU A 90 -1.95 0.09 14.06
C LEU A 90 -2.94 1.13 14.62
N ASN A 91 -3.42 0.96 15.84
CA ASN A 91 -4.27 1.96 16.50
C ASN A 91 -3.50 3.25 16.83
N GLN A 92 -2.25 3.13 17.30
CA GLN A 92 -1.39 4.30 17.49
C GLN A 92 -1.19 5.07 16.18
N PHE A 93 -0.94 4.36 15.09
CA PHE A 93 -0.78 4.99 13.77
C PHE A 93 -2.08 5.64 13.27
N LYS A 94 -3.23 4.96 13.45
CA LYS A 94 -4.55 5.51 13.17
C LYS A 94 -4.78 6.84 13.88
N GLU A 95 -4.58 6.88 15.20
CA GLU A 95 -4.75 8.11 15.98
C GLU A 95 -3.83 9.23 15.51
N HIS A 96 -2.59 8.89 15.12
CA HIS A 96 -1.64 9.85 14.60
C HIS A 96 -2.13 10.48 13.29
N LEU A 97 -2.60 9.67 12.34
CA LEU A 97 -3.15 10.15 11.07
C LEU A 97 -4.35 11.07 11.29
N GLU A 98 -5.29 10.68 12.13
CA GLU A 98 -6.49 11.46 12.43
C GLU A 98 -6.12 12.80 13.07
N LYS A 99 -5.28 12.80 14.11
CA LYS A 99 -4.92 14.01 14.86
C LYS A 99 -4.04 14.98 14.08
N LYS A 100 -3.10 14.46 13.28
CA LYS A 100 -2.09 15.29 12.62
C LYS A 100 -2.48 15.73 11.22
N TYR A 101 -3.21 14.89 10.49
CA TYR A 101 -3.50 15.09 9.07
C TYR A 101 -5.01 15.14 8.76
N SER A 102 -5.88 14.93 9.75
CA SER A 102 -7.34 14.86 9.55
C SER A 102 -7.74 13.80 8.53
N ILE A 103 -7.01 12.67 8.50
CA ILE A 103 -7.27 11.52 7.64
C ILE A 103 -7.85 10.40 8.51
N GLU A 104 -9.03 9.91 8.16
CA GLU A 104 -9.62 8.74 8.81
C GLU A 104 -8.90 7.46 8.36
N LEU A 105 -8.41 6.66 9.31
CA LEU A 105 -7.95 5.30 9.03
C LEU A 105 -8.94 4.29 9.61
N THR A 106 -9.60 3.51 8.75
CA THR A 106 -10.39 2.36 9.19
C THR A 106 -9.55 1.09 9.06
N ILE A 107 -9.71 0.16 10.01
CA ILE A 107 -8.96 -1.09 10.02
C ILE A 107 -9.92 -2.23 10.23
N GLN A 108 -9.99 -3.11 9.24
CA GLN A 108 -10.79 -4.32 9.24
C GLN A 108 -9.89 -5.54 9.23
N TYR A 109 -10.14 -6.46 10.15
CA TYR A 109 -9.44 -7.73 10.20
C TYR A 109 -10.32 -8.84 9.63
N LEU A 110 -9.87 -9.49 8.56
CA LEU A 110 -10.55 -10.63 7.93
C LEU A 110 -9.62 -11.85 7.89
N SER A 111 -10.20 -13.03 8.14
CA SER A 111 -9.54 -14.32 7.93
C SER A 111 -9.72 -14.78 6.48
N GLY A 112 -8.81 -15.62 5.99
CA GLY A 112 -8.88 -16.16 4.62
C GLY A 112 -8.60 -15.14 3.50
N LEU A 113 -8.00 -13.99 3.83
CA LEU A 113 -7.54 -13.02 2.83
C LEU A 113 -6.34 -13.60 2.06
N HIS A 114 -6.42 -13.54 0.74
CA HIS A 114 -5.34 -13.95 -0.16
C HIS A 114 -4.93 -12.85 -1.14
N ASP A 115 -5.87 -11.98 -1.50
CA ASP A 115 -5.61 -10.90 -2.45
C ASP A 115 -4.80 -9.78 -1.80
N ARG A 116 -3.90 -9.21 -2.59
CA ARG A 116 -3.06 -8.06 -2.27
C ARG A 116 -3.35 -6.98 -3.29
N GLU A 117 -4.21 -6.05 -2.90
CA GLU A 117 -4.82 -5.08 -3.80
C GLU A 117 -4.87 -3.69 -3.14
N ILE A 118 -4.52 -2.67 -3.90
CA ILE A 118 -4.76 -1.27 -3.57
C ILE A 118 -5.77 -0.73 -4.56
N ASN A 119 -6.80 -0.06 -4.07
CA ASN A 119 -7.89 0.47 -4.88
C ASN A 119 -8.19 1.93 -4.54
N ASN A 120 -8.16 2.78 -5.55
CA ASN A 120 -8.56 4.20 -5.45
C ASN A 120 -9.32 4.69 -6.71
N GLY A 121 -9.89 3.75 -7.47
CA GLY A 121 -10.30 3.94 -8.86
C GLY A 121 -9.35 3.27 -9.85
N TRP A 122 -8.05 3.28 -9.55
CA TRP A 122 -7.09 2.32 -10.08
C TRP A 122 -7.08 1.08 -9.20
N ILE A 123 -6.94 -0.09 -9.82
CA ILE A 123 -6.75 -1.37 -9.12
C ILE A 123 -5.29 -1.76 -9.30
N ILE A 124 -4.54 -1.88 -8.21
CA ILE A 124 -3.12 -2.21 -8.22
C ILE A 124 -2.92 -3.50 -7.41
N LYS A 125 -2.57 -4.58 -8.09
CA LYS A 125 -2.33 -5.89 -7.49
C LYS A 125 -0.84 -6.15 -7.38
N ILE A 126 -0.38 -6.54 -6.19
CA ILE A 126 1.06 -6.71 -5.92
C ILE A 126 1.30 -8.13 -5.43
N GLY A 127 2.13 -8.88 -6.15
CA GLY A 127 2.41 -10.29 -5.88
C GLY A 127 3.01 -10.58 -4.49
N ARG A 128 3.48 -9.56 -3.76
CA ARG A 128 3.96 -9.64 -2.38
C ARG A 128 3.29 -8.63 -1.43
N GLY A 129 2.30 -7.87 -1.91
CA GLY A 129 1.73 -6.78 -1.13
C GLY A 129 2.73 -5.65 -0.94
N LEU A 130 2.63 -4.90 0.15
CA LEU A 130 3.59 -3.85 0.50
C LEU A 130 4.95 -4.42 0.97
N ASP A 131 5.05 -5.72 1.26
CA ASP A 131 6.25 -6.33 1.84
C ASP A 131 7.19 -6.98 0.78
N PHE A 132 7.56 -6.21 -0.25
CA PHE A 132 8.47 -6.68 -1.31
C PHE A 132 9.93 -6.24 -1.16
N TYR A 133 10.29 -5.47 -0.13
CA TYR A 133 11.68 -5.10 0.11
C TYR A 133 12.44 -6.19 0.86
N LYS A 134 13.72 -6.38 0.54
CA LYS A 134 14.62 -7.23 1.33
C LYS A 134 14.93 -6.56 2.67
N PRO A 135 15.27 -7.34 3.71
CA PRO A 135 15.79 -6.78 4.95
C PRO A 135 17.06 -5.95 4.67
N PRO A 136 17.29 -4.84 5.38
CA PRO A 136 18.52 -4.09 5.26
C PRO A 136 19.69 -4.92 5.81
N GLU A 137 20.90 -4.69 5.29
CA GLU A 137 22.11 -5.39 5.74
C GLU A 137 22.44 -5.09 7.21
N SER A 138 22.23 -3.84 7.63
CA SER A 138 22.39 -3.41 9.02
C SER A 138 21.57 -2.15 9.29
N LYS A 139 21.52 -1.70 10.55
CA LYS A 139 20.85 -0.44 10.93
C LYS A 139 21.54 0.82 10.36
N LEU A 140 22.78 0.70 9.89
CA LEU A 140 23.57 1.80 9.32
C LEU A 140 23.94 1.55 7.85
N SER A 141 23.20 0.70 7.14
CA SER A 141 23.43 0.46 5.71
C SER A 141 22.74 1.50 4.83
N ILE A 142 23.32 1.76 3.65
CA ILE A 142 22.64 2.50 2.59
C ILE A 142 21.35 1.74 2.22
N GLY A 143 20.28 2.48 1.96
CA GLY A 143 18.95 1.92 1.74
C GLY A 143 18.19 1.56 3.01
N TYR A 144 18.70 1.86 4.22
CA TYR A 144 17.92 1.64 5.45
C TYR A 144 16.65 2.53 5.49
N TYR A 145 16.80 3.81 5.15
CA TYR A 145 15.71 4.79 5.15
C TYR A 145 15.13 5.04 3.75
N ASP A 146 15.99 5.24 2.77
CA ASP A 146 15.60 5.48 1.38
C ASP A 146 15.31 4.15 0.67
N LEU A 147 14.05 3.90 0.34
CA LEU A 147 13.61 2.66 -0.30
C LEU A 147 13.97 2.58 -1.79
N ASP A 148 14.34 3.69 -2.45
CA ASP A 148 14.91 3.61 -3.80
C ASP A 148 16.29 2.95 -3.79
N LEU A 149 16.98 2.95 -2.65
CA LEU A 149 18.27 2.31 -2.47
C LEU A 149 18.16 0.92 -1.81
N ARG A 150 16.95 0.40 -1.61
CA ARG A 150 16.73 -0.92 -0.98
C ARG A 150 16.55 -2.04 -2.01
N PRO A 151 17.32 -3.13 -1.94
CA PRO A 151 17.07 -4.32 -2.76
C PRO A 151 15.68 -4.89 -2.54
N CYS A 152 15.01 -5.28 -3.62
CA CYS A 152 13.68 -5.87 -3.56
C CYS A 152 13.69 -7.39 -3.79
N HIS A 153 12.74 -8.11 -3.22
CA HIS A 153 12.38 -9.46 -3.64
C HIS A 153 11.70 -9.40 -5.01
N GLN A 154 11.87 -10.45 -5.80
CA GLN A 154 11.14 -10.57 -7.07
C GLN A 154 9.62 -10.50 -6.84
N THR A 155 8.93 -9.66 -7.59
CA THR A 155 7.47 -9.59 -7.59
C THR A 155 6.94 -8.94 -8.87
N THR A 156 5.63 -9.03 -9.07
CA THR A 156 4.91 -8.39 -10.18
C THR A 156 3.88 -7.45 -9.59
N ILE A 157 3.74 -6.30 -10.23
CA ILE A 157 2.69 -5.31 -9.93
C ILE A 157 1.84 -5.16 -11.19
N ASP A 158 0.56 -5.49 -11.08
CA ASP A 158 -0.41 -5.33 -12.16
C ASP A 158 -1.33 -4.15 -11.84
N ILE A 159 -1.46 -3.23 -12.79
CA ILE A 159 -2.22 -1.99 -12.65
C ILE A 159 -3.35 -1.98 -13.66
N PHE A 160 -4.57 -1.72 -13.19
CA PHE A 160 -5.78 -1.67 -14.01
C PHE A 160 -6.55 -0.38 -13.76
N HIS A 161 -7.23 0.13 -14.78
CA HIS A 161 -8.24 1.17 -14.61
C HIS A 161 -9.60 0.68 -15.08
N ALA A 162 -10.58 0.66 -14.19
CA ALA A 162 -11.96 0.44 -14.57
C ALA A 162 -12.50 1.72 -15.22
N GLY A 163 -12.63 1.73 -16.55
CA GLY A 163 -13.32 2.82 -17.24
C GLY A 163 -14.73 2.96 -16.67
N ARG A 164 -15.06 4.12 -16.07
CA ARG A 164 -16.42 4.44 -15.64
C ARG A 164 -17.35 4.34 -16.85
N VAL A 165 -18.28 3.39 -16.84
CA VAL A 165 -19.49 3.49 -17.66
C VAL A 165 -20.31 4.61 -17.01
N GLN A 166 -20.36 5.79 -17.65
CA GLN A 166 -21.34 6.79 -17.27
C GLN A 166 -22.74 6.22 -17.54
N PRO A 167 -23.71 6.34 -16.61
CA PRO A 167 -25.10 6.13 -16.97
C PRO A 167 -25.45 7.20 -18.00
N SER A 168 -25.94 6.78 -19.16
CA SER A 168 -26.59 7.69 -20.10
C SER A 168 -27.71 8.42 -19.37
N SER A 169 -27.64 9.76 -19.44
CA SER A 169 -28.65 10.77 -19.09
C SER A 169 -30.07 10.28 -18.83
#